data_AF-A0A5E8H4A7-F1
#
_entry.id   AF-A0A5E8H4A7-F1
#
_cell.length_a   1.000
_cell.length_b   1.000
_cell.length_c   1.000
_cell.angle_alpha   90.00
_cell.angle_beta   90.00
_cell.angle_gamma   90.00
#
_symmetry.space_group_name_H-M   'P 1'
#
loop_
_entity.id
_entity.type
_entity.pdbx_description
1 polymer ?
#
loop_
_entity_poly.entity_id
_entity_poly.type
_entity_poly.pdbx_seq_one_letter_code
_entity_poly.pdbx_strand_id
1 'polypeptide(L)'
;MTFPSENANPDETIEMLETSDRRLGIMCSHCARFRYLKLTNYALEDTLSSLTRSLKCSRCGSEEVEAVAVERDDQTGYWPAERS
;
A
#
# COMPACT_ATOMS: atom_id res chain seq x y z
N MET A 1 14.18 12.91 -4.41
CA MET A 1 13.46 12.08 -3.42
C MET A 1 13.23 10.75 -4.09
N THR A 2 14.07 9.77 -3.80
CA THR A 2 13.96 8.44 -4.42
C THR A 2 12.98 7.65 -3.58
N PHE A 3 11.82 7.35 -4.16
CA PHE A 3 10.85 6.44 -3.58
C PHE A 3 11.43 5.02 -3.70
N PRO A 4 11.54 4.22 -2.62
CA PRO A 4 11.91 2.83 -2.80
C PRO A 4 10.72 2.10 -3.44
N SER A 5 11.05 1.40 -4.53
CA SER A 5 10.25 0.44 -5.30
C SER A 5 9.13 0.98 -6.21
N GLU A 6 9.53 1.39 -7.42
CA GLU A 6 8.71 1.50 -8.65
C GLU A 6 8.13 0.13 -9.13
N ASN A 7 7.99 -0.86 -8.26
CA ASN A 7 7.46 -2.19 -8.59
C ASN A 7 6.20 -2.50 -7.77
N ALA A 8 5.24 -1.58 -7.71
CA ALA A 8 3.89 -1.96 -7.33
C ALA A 8 3.31 -2.77 -8.49
N ASN A 9 3.49 -4.09 -8.46
CA ASN A 9 2.87 -4.94 -9.46
C ASN A 9 1.37 -5.01 -9.12
N PRO A 10 0.48 -4.47 -9.98
CA PRO A 10 -0.94 -4.34 -9.68
C PRO A 10 -1.65 -5.69 -9.49
N ASP A 11 -1.03 -6.78 -9.96
CA ASP A 11 -1.50 -8.16 -9.83
C ASP A 11 -1.02 -8.85 -8.55
N GLU A 12 -0.22 -8.18 -7.70
CA GLU A 12 0.19 -8.78 -6.43
C GLU A 12 -1.01 -8.96 -5.50
N THR A 13 -1.09 -10.17 -4.94
CA THR A 13 -2.14 -10.54 -4.01
C THR A 13 -1.73 -10.26 -2.57
N ILE A 14 -2.72 -10.18 -1.68
CA ILE A 14 -2.49 -10.09 -0.23
C ILE A 14 -1.66 -11.27 0.29
N GLU A 15 -1.85 -12.48 -0.25
CA GLU A 15 -1.02 -13.65 0.06
C GLU A 15 0.46 -13.42 -0.27
N MET A 16 0.74 -12.83 -1.44
CA MET A 16 2.12 -12.53 -1.85
C MET A 16 2.78 -11.52 -0.90
N LEU A 17 2.03 -10.52 -0.43
CA LEU A 17 2.53 -9.54 0.53
C LEU A 17 2.84 -10.21 1.87
N GLU A 18 1.93 -11.04 2.39
CA GLU A 18 2.10 -11.74 3.65
C GLU A 18 3.30 -12.70 3.64
N THR A 19 3.47 -13.46 2.55
CA THR A 19 4.58 -14.41 2.41
C THR A 19 5.94 -13.75 2.14
N SER A 20 5.95 -12.51 1.65
CA SER A 20 7.17 -11.78 1.31
C SER A 20 7.65 -10.78 2.37
N ASP A 21 7.09 -10.81 3.60
CA ASP A 21 7.31 -9.80 4.65
C ASP A 21 7.10 -8.35 4.14
N ARG A 22 6.10 -8.14 3.27
CA ARG A 22 5.71 -6.82 2.76
C ARG A 22 4.42 -6.34 3.40
N ARG A 23 4.25 -5.02 3.50
CA ARG A 23 3.06 -4.39 4.09
C ARG A 23 2.16 -3.81 3.01
N LEU A 24 0.86 -3.80 3.28
CA LEU A 24 -0.09 -3.06 2.48
C LEU A 24 -0.13 -1.60 2.94
N GLY A 25 0.14 -0.69 2.01
CA GLY A 25 -0.07 0.74 2.18
C GLY A 25 -1.17 1.23 1.25
N ILE A 26 -1.72 2.40 1.57
CA ILE A 26 -2.56 3.17 0.65
C ILE A 26 -2.04 4.60 0.58
N MET A 27 -1.90 5.12 -0.63
CA MET A 27 -1.54 6.50 -0.91
C MET A 27 -2.73 7.21 -1.53
N CYS A 28 -3.10 8.39 -1.01
CA CYS A 28 -4.11 9.22 -1.65
C CYS A 28 -3.44 10.33 -2.47
N SER A 29 -3.65 10.33 -3.79
CA SER A 29 -3.10 11.36 -4.68
C SER A 29 -3.75 12.73 -4.46
N HIS A 30 -4.98 12.77 -3.95
CA HIS A 30 -5.70 14.02 -3.69
C HIS A 30 -5.20 14.79 -2.45
N CYS A 31 -4.89 14.11 -1.35
CA CYS A 31 -4.40 14.77 -0.11
C CYS A 31 -3.00 14.34 0.32
N ALA A 32 -2.27 13.64 -0.55
CA ALA A 32 -0.92 13.11 -0.31
C ALA A 32 -0.78 12.27 0.97
N ARG A 33 -1.90 11.71 1.47
CA ARG A 33 -1.95 10.97 2.71
C ARG A 33 -1.54 9.52 2.45
N PHE A 34 -0.51 9.09 3.17
CA PHE A 34 -0.07 7.70 3.21
C PHE A 34 -0.46 7.08 4.55
N ARG A 35 -0.95 5.85 4.53
CA ARG A 35 -1.21 5.06 5.75
C ARG A 35 -1.02 3.57 5.49
N TYR A 36 -0.69 2.85 6.56
CA TYR A 36 -0.70 1.39 6.53
C TYR A 36 -2.11 0.82 6.69
N LEU A 37 -2.31 -0.34 6.07
CA LEU A 37 -3.50 -1.16 6.19
C LEU A 37 -3.13 -2.52 6.78
N LYS A 38 -4.06 -3.14 7.50
CA LYS A 38 -3.85 -4.47 8.08
C LYS A 38 -4.25 -5.51 7.03
N LEU A 39 -3.32 -6.40 6.66
CA LEU A 39 -3.55 -7.48 5.69
C LEU A 39 -4.74 -8.37 6.10
N THR A 40 -4.91 -8.61 7.41
CA THR A 40 -6.00 -9.42 7.99
C THR A 40 -7.42 -8.93 7.68
N ASN A 41 -7.58 -7.72 7.13
CA ASN A 41 -8.88 -7.17 6.75
C ASN A 41 -9.28 -7.51 5.30
N TYR A 42 -8.42 -8.19 4.54
CA TYR A 42 -8.57 -8.43 3.11
C TYR A 42 -8.49 -9.93 2.82
N ALA A 43 -9.08 -10.36 1.70
CA ALA A 43 -8.96 -11.74 1.25
C ALA A 43 -7.56 -11.98 0.67
N LEU A 44 -7.02 -13.18 0.86
CA LEU A 44 -5.67 -13.53 0.36
C LEU A 44 -5.56 -13.42 -1.16
N GLU A 45 -6.66 -13.64 -1.88
CA GLU A 45 -6.78 -13.52 -3.33
C GLU A 45 -6.99 -12.08 -3.83
N ASP A 46 -7.23 -11.11 -2.93
CA ASP A 46 -7.40 -9.71 -3.33
C ASP A 46 -6.07 -9.19 -3.90
N THR A 47 -6.15 -8.59 -5.09
CA THR A 47 -5.01 -7.93 -5.73
C THR A 47 -4.91 -6.47 -5.32
N LEU A 48 -3.72 -5.87 -5.38
CA LEU A 48 -3.54 -4.42 -5.18
C LEU A 48 -4.43 -3.59 -6.12
N SER A 49 -4.61 -4.04 -7.36
CA SER A 49 -5.52 -3.39 -8.32
C SER A 49 -6.99 -3.48 -7.92
N SER A 50 -7.45 -4.63 -7.40
CA SER A 50 -8.81 -4.79 -6.86
C SER A 50 -9.05 -3.86 -5.65
N LEU A 51 -8.07 -3.80 -4.75
CA LEU A 51 -8.10 -2.94 -3.56
C LEU A 51 -8.11 -1.46 -3.93
N THR A 52 -7.29 -1.06 -4.90
CA THR A 52 -7.26 0.32 -5.41
C THR A 52 -8.63 0.79 -5.88
N ARG A 53 -9.41 -0.08 -6.53
CA ARG A 53 -10.76 0.25 -7.03
C ARG A 53 -11.84 0.28 -5.95
N SER A 54 -11.63 -0.39 -4.82
CA SER A 54 -12.63 -0.54 -3.76
C SER A 54 -12.40 0.40 -2.57
N LEU A 55 -11.17 0.90 -2.40
CA LEU A 55 -10.79 1.74 -1.28
C LEU A 55 -11.08 3.23 -1.54
N LYS A 56 -11.22 3.98 -0.45
CA LYS A 56 -11.30 5.43 -0.44
C LYS A 56 -10.38 6.00 0.62
N CYS A 57 -9.93 7.23 0.40
CA CYS A 57 -9.11 7.91 1.38
C CYS A 57 -9.91 8.17 2.65
N SER A 58 -9.50 7.57 3.77
CA SER A 58 -10.15 7.77 5.08
C SER A 58 -10.12 9.22 5.59
N ARG A 59 -9.32 10.10 4.98
CA ARG A 59 -9.17 11.50 5.39
C ARG A 59 -10.06 12.44 4.57
N CYS A 60 -9.98 12.38 3.23
CA CYS A 60 -10.72 13.29 2.35
C CYS A 60 -11.88 12.63 1.60
N GLY A 61 -12.04 11.30 1.69
CA GLY A 61 -13.09 10.55 1.00
C GLY A 61 -12.85 10.31 -0.49
N SER A 62 -11.75 10.82 -1.07
CA SER A 62 -11.44 10.63 -2.50
C SER A 62 -11.20 9.16 -2.85
N GLU A 63 -11.65 8.78 -4.04
CA GLU A 63 -11.38 7.49 -4.70
C GLU A 63 -10.03 7.49 -5.43
N GLU A 64 -9.35 8.64 -5.50
CA GLU A 64 -8.00 8.79 -6.04
C GLU A 64 -6.97 8.28 -5.03
N VAL A 65 -7.04 6.98 -4.78
CA VAL A 65 -6.12 6.24 -3.93
C VAL A 65 -5.41 5.17 -4.73
N GLU A 66 -4.25 4.74 -4.24
CA GLU A 66 -3.46 3.66 -4.80
C GLU A 66 -3.06 2.72 -3.66
N ALA A 67 -3.39 1.44 -3.81
CA ALA A 67 -2.89 0.40 -2.92
C ALA A 67 -1.47 0.02 -3.35
N VAL A 68 -0.54 0.02 -2.40
CA VAL A 68 0.88 -0.20 -2.65
C VAL A 68 1.43 -1.31 -1.76
N ALA A 69 2.26 -2.18 -2.34
CA ALA A 69 3.14 -3.04 -1.57
C ALA A 69 4.29 -2.19 -1.01
N VAL A 70 4.53 -2.30 0.28
CA VAL A 70 5.54 -1.51 0.99
C VAL A 70 6.58 -2.47 1.53
N GLU A 71 7.81 -2.26 1.11
CA GLU A 71 8.99 -2.95 1.59
C GLU A 71 9.67 -2.16 2.71
N ARG A 72 10.54 -2.82 3.46
CA ARG A 72 11.50 -2.11 4.31
C ARG A 72 12.49 -1.38 3.42
N ASP A 73 12.92 -0.21 3.87
CA ASP A 73 14.05 0.47 3.27
C ASP A 73 15.30 -0.41 3.38
N ASP A 74 15.95 -0.71 2.25
CA ASP A 74 17.07 -1.65 2.18
C ASP A 74 18.32 -1.13 2.90
N GLN A 75 18.45 0.19 3.01
CA GLN A 75 19.62 0.84 3.61
C GLN A 75 19.51 0.94 5.13
N THR A 76 18.31 1.22 5.63
CA THR A 76 18.07 1.53 7.03
C THR A 76 17.29 0.44 7.77
N GLY A 77 16.64 -0.48 7.06
CA GLY A 77 15.80 -1.55 7.62
C GLY A 77 14.48 -1.07 8.22
N TYR A 78 14.19 0.23 8.14
CA TYR A 78 12.99 0.84 8.67
C TYR A 78 11.84 0.79 7.67
N TRP A 79 10.62 0.79 8.21
CA TRP A 79 9.42 0.96 7.42
C TRP A 79 9.26 2.44 7.04
N PRO A 80 8.82 2.75 5.80
CA PRO A 80 8.46 4.12 5.43
C PRO A 80 7.50 4.76 6.43
N ALA A 81 7.80 5.99 6.87
CA ALA A 81 6.98 6.65 7.87
C ALA A 81 5.58 7.01 7.32
N GLU A 82 4.56 6.86 8.17
CA GLU A 82 3.21 7.37 7.87
C GLU A 82 3.27 8.90 7.76
N ARG A 83 2.88 9.44 6.60
CA ARG A 83 2.84 10.90 6.39
C ARG A 83 1.50 11.43 6.87
N SER A 84 1.50 12.36 7.83
CA SER A 84 0.30 12.96 8.41
C SER A 84 -0.12 14.30 7.85
#